data_AF-A0A962FCP7-F1
#
_entry.id   AF-A0A962FCP7-F1
#
_cell.length_a   1.000
_cell.length_b   1.000
_cell.length_c   1.000
_cell.angle_alpha   90.00
_cell.angle_beta   90.00
_cell.angle_gamma   90.00
#
_symmetry.space_group_name_H-M   'P 1'
#
loop_
_entity.id
_entity.type
_entity.pdbx_description
1 polymer ?
#
loop_
_entity_poly.entity_id
_entity_poly.type
_entity_poly.pdbx_seq_one_letter_code
_entity_poly.pdbx_strand_id
1 'polypeptide(L)'
;MSSEITIFPADILAVVDGLAPQPPGPDNPIEAAMTLMDARPEPAQLVRVVIYRFDDGPTAEADQYQAALQQGRLPLHGAAAALDCDLQVIELGSGGVNATDNARAAAFGMMAAEQDTGLLAVAGFGAESAARAASCDPARFFATATPETAAIFGAIIAAARAGIPIIVEGAQGRAAVRALRQIRPDTARHVFLCGVDADEAGVHVFGENEPNETGYAAVMLASVLQGEHRRRKAAV
;
A
#
# COMPACT_ATOMS: atom_id res chain seq x y z
N MET A 1 33.76 -3.20 6.88
CA MET A 1 33.18 -3.87 5.69
C MET A 1 31.70 -4.06 5.98
N SER A 2 30.84 -3.23 5.38
CA SER A 2 29.39 -3.44 5.47
C SER A 2 29.06 -4.60 4.54
N SER A 3 28.56 -5.71 5.06
CA SER A 3 27.99 -6.77 4.23
C SER A 3 26.66 -6.25 3.71
N GLU A 4 26.60 -5.80 2.46
CA GLU A 4 25.33 -5.46 1.83
C GLU A 4 24.48 -6.72 1.72
N ILE A 5 23.39 -6.77 2.49
CA ILE A 5 22.38 -7.82 2.37
C ILE A 5 21.82 -7.71 0.95
N THR A 6 22.13 -8.69 0.11
CA THR A 6 21.65 -8.73 -1.27
C THR A 6 20.33 -9.48 -1.29
N ILE A 7 19.28 -8.81 -1.76
CA ILE A 7 17.93 -9.37 -1.92
C ILE A 7 17.62 -9.37 -3.41
N PHE A 8 17.25 -10.53 -3.94
CA PHE A 8 16.93 -10.70 -5.35
C PHE A 8 15.42 -10.82 -5.57
N PRO A 9 14.92 -10.51 -6.78
CA PRO A 9 13.52 -10.72 -7.14
C PRO A 9 13.01 -12.13 -6.84
N ALA A 10 13.84 -13.16 -7.04
CA ALA A 10 13.48 -14.55 -6.77
C ALA A 10 13.18 -14.80 -5.28
N ASP A 11 13.86 -14.10 -4.37
CA ASP A 11 13.63 -14.24 -2.93
C ASP A 11 12.24 -13.70 -2.56
N ILE A 12 11.85 -12.56 -3.15
CA ILE A 12 10.53 -11.97 -2.93
C ILE A 12 9.43 -12.85 -3.52
N LEU A 13 9.63 -13.35 -4.74
CA LEU A 13 8.67 -14.25 -5.39
C LEU A 13 8.49 -15.56 -4.61
N ALA A 14 9.56 -16.12 -4.03
CA ALA A 14 9.46 -17.29 -3.17
C ALA A 14 8.60 -17.02 -1.92
N VAL A 15 8.68 -15.80 -1.35
CA VAL A 15 7.78 -15.38 -0.25
C VAL A 15 6.34 -15.29 -0.74
N VAL A 16 6.12 -14.71 -1.92
CA VAL A 16 4.78 -14.70 -2.54
C VAL A 16 4.28 -16.12 -2.69
N ASP A 17 5.02 -17.05 -3.28
CA ASP A 17 4.62 -18.45 -3.47
C ASP A 17 4.36 -19.21 -2.15
N GLY A 18 4.94 -18.74 -1.04
CA GLY A 18 4.76 -19.32 0.30
C GLY A 18 3.54 -18.84 1.08
N LEU A 19 2.81 -17.81 0.65
CA LEU A 19 1.60 -17.36 1.37
C LEU A 19 0.52 -18.48 1.41
N ALA A 20 -0.24 -18.55 2.49
CA ALA A 20 -1.33 -19.50 2.60
C ALA A 20 -2.47 -19.15 1.61
N PRO A 21 -3.13 -20.15 0.99
CA PRO A 21 -4.34 -19.92 0.21
C PRO A 21 -5.40 -19.22 1.05
N GLN A 22 -6.08 -18.23 0.47
CA GLN A 22 -7.09 -17.46 1.19
C GLN A 22 -8.48 -18.07 0.94
N PRO A 23 -9.30 -18.29 1.99
CA PRO A 23 -10.67 -18.76 1.82
C PRO A 23 -11.49 -17.74 1.02
N PRO A 24 -12.55 -18.17 0.31
CA PRO A 24 -13.49 -17.23 -0.31
C PRO A 24 -14.01 -16.24 0.73
N GLY A 25 -13.76 -14.96 0.49
CA GLY A 25 -14.31 -13.86 1.28
C GLY A 25 -15.70 -13.45 0.74
N PRO A 26 -16.42 -12.58 1.47
CA PRO A 26 -17.68 -12.02 0.99
C PRO A 26 -17.47 -11.16 -0.27
N ASP A 27 -18.49 -11.07 -1.12
CA ASP A 27 -18.45 -10.24 -2.35
C ASP A 27 -18.42 -8.73 -2.04
N ASN A 28 -18.94 -8.34 -0.87
CA ASN A 28 -18.97 -6.94 -0.45
C ASN A 28 -17.60 -6.51 0.12
N PRO A 29 -16.96 -5.46 -0.42
CA PRO A 29 -15.66 -4.97 0.04
C PRO A 29 -15.61 -4.63 1.53
N ILE A 30 -16.62 -3.90 2.00
CA ILE A 30 -16.66 -3.41 3.38
C ILE A 30 -16.81 -4.62 4.29
N GLU A 31 -17.68 -5.57 3.94
CA GLU A 31 -17.83 -6.81 4.70
C GLU A 31 -16.55 -7.65 4.70
N ALA A 32 -15.80 -7.70 3.59
CA ALA A 32 -14.51 -8.38 3.52
C ALA A 32 -13.50 -7.72 4.45
N ALA A 33 -13.40 -6.39 4.43
CA ALA A 33 -12.53 -5.65 5.35
C ALA A 33 -12.90 -5.92 6.80
N MET A 34 -14.19 -5.84 7.15
CA MET A 34 -14.65 -6.06 8.52
C MET A 34 -14.37 -7.49 8.99
N THR A 35 -14.58 -8.49 8.12
CA THR A 35 -14.25 -9.90 8.42
C THR A 35 -12.77 -10.06 8.78
N LEU A 36 -11.89 -9.39 8.04
CA LEU A 36 -10.45 -9.41 8.32
C LEU A 36 -10.12 -8.69 9.63
N MET A 37 -10.73 -7.53 9.90
CA MET A 37 -10.53 -6.78 11.14
C MET A 37 -11.05 -7.52 12.37
N ASP A 38 -12.21 -8.18 12.28
CA ASP A 38 -12.82 -8.94 13.37
C ASP A 38 -12.01 -10.21 13.72
N ALA A 39 -11.32 -10.80 12.74
CA ALA A 39 -10.45 -11.96 12.96
C ALA A 39 -9.15 -11.63 13.72
N ARG A 40 -8.84 -10.35 13.94
CA ARG A 40 -7.60 -9.91 14.60
C ARG A 40 -7.75 -9.94 16.12
N PRO A 41 -6.70 -10.36 16.85
CA PRO A 41 -6.68 -10.26 18.30
C PRO A 41 -6.74 -8.79 18.73
N GLU A 42 -7.46 -8.49 19.82
CA GLU A 42 -7.71 -7.13 20.32
C GLU A 42 -6.50 -6.18 20.46
N PRO A 43 -5.24 -6.61 20.73
CA PRO A 43 -4.09 -5.70 20.69
C PRO A 43 -3.77 -5.12 19.29
N ALA A 44 -4.31 -5.68 18.21
CA ALA A 44 -4.07 -5.18 16.84
C ALA A 44 -5.19 -4.25 16.39
N GLN A 45 -5.13 -2.97 16.81
CA GLN A 45 -6.12 -1.94 16.45
C GLN A 45 -5.52 -0.70 15.81
N LEU A 46 -4.19 -0.62 15.71
CA LEU A 46 -3.54 0.55 15.17
C LEU A 46 -3.76 0.59 13.64
N VAL A 47 -4.22 1.73 13.17
CA VAL A 47 -4.23 2.03 11.74
C VAL A 47 -2.88 2.65 11.40
N ARG A 48 -2.17 2.08 10.42
CA ARG A 48 -0.91 2.62 9.94
C ARG A 48 -1.04 3.11 8.51
N VAL A 49 -0.49 4.28 8.25
CA VAL A 49 -0.48 4.91 6.92
C VAL A 49 0.97 5.14 6.54
N VAL A 50 1.44 4.49 5.46
CA VAL A 50 2.81 4.62 4.97
C VAL A 50 2.82 5.22 3.58
N ILE A 51 3.49 6.36 3.43
CA ILE A 51 3.66 7.03 2.15
C ILE A 51 5.11 6.84 1.70
N TYR A 52 5.31 6.14 0.58
CA TYR A 52 6.63 5.91 0.01
C TYR A 52 6.98 7.00 -1.00
N ARG A 53 8.21 7.52 -0.92
CA ARG A 53 8.76 8.48 -1.89
C ARG A 53 9.92 7.86 -2.68
N PHE A 54 9.89 8.04 -3.99
CA PHE A 54 11.06 7.83 -4.85
C PHE A 54 11.01 8.74 -6.07
N ASP A 55 12.15 9.30 -6.45
CA ASP A 55 12.22 10.25 -7.56
C ASP A 55 13.02 9.72 -8.76
N ASP A 56 12.39 9.71 -9.93
CA ASP A 56 13.01 9.41 -11.23
C ASP A 56 12.95 10.66 -12.12
N GLY A 57 13.73 11.69 -11.79
CA GLY A 57 13.79 12.93 -12.56
C GLY A 57 13.75 14.22 -11.73
N PRO A 58 13.28 15.34 -12.31
CA PRO A 58 13.20 16.63 -11.62
C PRO A 58 12.28 16.60 -10.39
N THR A 59 12.81 16.97 -9.23
CA THR A 59 12.14 16.77 -7.93
C THR A 59 11.33 17.95 -7.42
N ALA A 60 11.29 19.09 -8.12
CA ALA A 60 10.76 20.34 -7.56
C ALA A 60 9.32 20.22 -7.04
N GLU A 61 8.44 19.50 -7.73
CA GLU A 61 7.07 19.25 -7.28
C GLU A 61 7.00 18.27 -6.11
N ALA A 62 7.77 17.17 -6.18
CA ALA A 62 7.87 16.18 -5.11
C ALA A 62 8.43 16.77 -3.82
N ASP A 63 9.41 17.68 -3.92
CA ASP A 63 10.00 18.41 -2.80
C ASP A 63 9.00 19.38 -2.18
N GLN A 64 8.20 20.08 -2.99
CA GLN A 64 7.13 20.96 -2.49
C GLN A 64 6.07 20.15 -1.74
N TYR A 65 5.64 19.02 -2.29
CA TYR A 65 4.69 18.13 -1.64
C TYR A 65 5.25 17.57 -0.33
N GLN A 66 6.49 17.06 -0.31
CA GLN A 66 7.13 16.57 0.91
C GLN A 66 7.27 17.69 1.95
N ALA A 67 7.64 18.91 1.56
CA ALA A 67 7.72 20.03 2.49
C ALA A 67 6.35 20.35 3.10
N ALA A 68 5.27 20.34 2.30
CA ALA A 68 3.91 20.52 2.80
C ALA A 68 3.48 19.39 3.74
N LEU A 69 3.89 18.15 3.43
CA LEU A 69 3.67 16.96 4.25
C LEU A 69 4.36 17.10 5.62
N GLN A 70 5.67 17.37 5.64
CA GLN A 70 6.44 17.54 6.89
C GLN A 70 5.97 18.72 7.75
N GLN A 71 5.39 19.75 7.13
CA GLN A 71 4.87 20.94 7.82
C GLN A 71 3.44 20.76 8.33
N GLY A 72 2.80 19.61 8.12
CA GLY A 72 1.42 19.40 8.55
C GLY A 72 0.38 20.21 7.78
N ARG A 73 0.71 20.68 6.56
CA ARG A 73 -0.12 21.63 5.80
C ARG A 73 -1.14 20.96 4.88
N LEU A 74 -0.99 19.66 4.65
CA LEU A 74 -1.88 18.91 3.77
C LEU A 74 -3.17 18.48 4.52
N PRO A 75 -4.35 18.55 3.89
CA PRO A 75 -5.60 17.96 4.37
C PRO A 75 -5.48 16.57 5.00
N LEU A 76 -4.60 15.72 4.48
CA LEU A 76 -4.37 14.37 5.01
C LEU A 76 -3.98 14.36 6.50
N HIS A 77 -3.36 15.42 7.04
CA HIS A 77 -3.03 15.46 8.48
C HIS A 77 -4.27 15.58 9.35
N GLY A 78 -5.27 16.35 8.90
CA GLY A 78 -6.54 16.46 9.61
C GLY A 78 -7.27 15.12 9.63
N ALA A 79 -7.28 14.42 8.50
CA ALA A 79 -7.86 13.08 8.39
C ALA A 79 -7.08 12.05 9.24
N ALA A 80 -5.75 12.07 9.19
CA ALA A 80 -4.89 11.18 9.98
C ALA A 80 -5.05 11.40 11.49
N ALA A 81 -5.11 12.66 11.93
CA ALA A 81 -5.35 13.00 13.33
C ALA A 81 -6.74 12.56 13.80
N ALA A 82 -7.78 12.70 12.96
CA ALA A 82 -9.12 12.23 13.29
C ALA A 82 -9.20 10.69 13.34
N LEU A 83 -8.41 10.01 12.52
CA LEU A 83 -8.29 8.56 12.50
C LEU A 83 -7.49 7.99 13.69
N ASP A 84 -6.66 8.82 14.32
CA ASP A 84 -5.66 8.41 15.32
C ASP A 84 -4.74 7.32 14.76
N CYS A 85 -4.17 7.59 13.57
CA CYS A 85 -3.27 6.67 12.88
C CYS A 85 -1.80 7.06 13.01
N ASP A 86 -0.93 6.06 12.81
CA ASP A 86 0.51 6.24 12.63
C ASP A 86 0.79 6.61 11.17
N LEU A 87 1.02 7.90 10.90
CA LEU A 87 1.35 8.42 9.58
C LEU A 87 2.87 8.51 9.40
N GLN A 88 3.39 7.74 8.45
CA GLN A 88 4.82 7.64 8.14
C GLN A 88 5.10 8.02 6.69
N VAL A 89 6.26 8.64 6.47
CA VAL A 89 6.79 8.96 5.15
C VAL A 89 8.16 8.32 5.03
N ILE A 90 8.34 7.46 4.04
CA ILE A 90 9.57 6.69 3.84
C ILE A 90 10.19 7.06 2.50
N GLU A 91 11.38 7.64 2.54
CA GLU A 91 12.18 7.93 1.36
C GLU A 91 12.99 6.70 0.94
N LEU A 92 12.74 6.23 -0.28
CA LEU A 92 13.41 5.06 -0.85
C LEU A 92 14.63 5.45 -1.71
N GLY A 93 14.78 6.73 -2.04
CA GLY A 93 15.91 7.28 -2.77
C GLY A 93 15.51 7.96 -4.08
N SER A 94 16.47 8.08 -4.98
CA SER A 94 16.27 8.67 -6.30
C SER A 94 17.23 8.08 -7.34
N GLY A 95 16.89 8.23 -8.62
CA GLY A 95 17.77 7.91 -9.74
C GLY A 95 17.41 6.63 -10.49
N GLY A 96 18.44 5.99 -11.07
CA GLY A 96 18.25 4.84 -11.95
C GLY A 96 17.66 3.63 -11.22
N VAL A 97 16.72 2.96 -11.86
CA VAL A 97 16.01 1.81 -11.28
C VAL A 97 16.59 0.49 -11.78
N ASN A 98 16.75 -0.48 -10.89
CA ASN A 98 17.08 -1.86 -11.26
C ASN A 98 16.29 -2.88 -10.42
N ALA A 99 16.31 -4.14 -10.89
CA ALA A 99 15.52 -5.19 -10.28
C ALA A 99 15.93 -5.55 -8.85
N THR A 100 17.22 -5.42 -8.52
CA THR A 100 17.72 -5.68 -7.16
C THR A 100 17.25 -4.60 -6.19
N ASP A 101 17.28 -3.33 -6.59
CA ASP A 101 16.79 -2.23 -5.76
C ASP A 101 15.28 -2.31 -5.55
N ASN A 102 14.52 -2.70 -6.57
CA ASN A 102 13.09 -2.95 -6.42
C ASN A 102 12.82 -4.15 -5.50
N ALA A 103 13.62 -5.22 -5.56
CA ALA A 103 13.47 -6.34 -4.63
C ALA A 103 13.78 -5.93 -3.18
N ARG A 104 14.80 -5.09 -2.98
CA ARG A 104 15.10 -4.50 -1.66
C ARG A 104 13.96 -3.59 -1.18
N ALA A 105 13.43 -2.74 -2.04
CA ALA A 105 12.31 -1.86 -1.69
C ALA A 105 11.06 -2.68 -1.33
N ALA A 106 10.78 -3.78 -2.04
CA ALA A 106 9.74 -4.73 -1.65
C ALA A 106 10.01 -5.35 -0.27
N ALA A 107 11.23 -5.77 0.02
CA ALA A 107 11.58 -6.27 1.36
C ALA A 107 11.38 -5.21 2.45
N PHE A 108 11.73 -3.94 2.18
CA PHE A 108 11.43 -2.83 3.09
C PHE A 108 9.93 -2.63 3.29
N GLY A 109 9.14 -2.68 2.21
CA GLY A 109 7.69 -2.59 2.28
C GLY A 109 7.05 -3.69 3.12
N MET A 110 7.65 -4.90 3.14
CA MET A 110 7.18 -5.98 4.01
C MET A 110 7.31 -5.68 5.50
N MET A 111 8.14 -4.70 5.89
CA MET A 111 8.28 -4.28 7.28
C MET A 111 7.14 -3.35 7.74
N ALA A 112 6.29 -2.87 6.83
CA ALA A 112 5.22 -1.92 7.17
C ALA A 112 4.11 -2.53 8.04
N ALA A 113 3.89 -3.85 7.96
CA ALA A 113 2.90 -4.56 8.75
C ALA A 113 3.51 -5.08 10.06
N GLU A 114 3.29 -4.35 11.16
CA GLU A 114 3.74 -4.75 12.49
C GLU A 114 2.70 -5.58 13.24
N GLN A 115 3.09 -6.13 14.40
CA GLN A 115 2.24 -7.04 15.18
C GLN A 115 0.95 -6.37 15.69
N ASP A 116 0.99 -5.06 15.94
CA ASP A 116 -0.11 -4.24 16.44
C ASP A 116 -0.94 -3.57 15.33
N THR A 117 -0.55 -3.75 14.06
CA THR A 117 -1.27 -3.20 12.92
C THR A 117 -2.59 -3.97 12.73
N GLY A 118 -3.71 -3.24 12.76
CA GLY A 118 -5.06 -3.76 12.50
C GLY A 118 -5.58 -3.43 11.10
N LEU A 119 -5.07 -2.35 10.50
CA LEU A 119 -5.37 -1.89 9.14
C LEU A 119 -4.14 -1.16 8.61
N LEU A 120 -3.71 -1.51 7.40
CA LEU A 120 -2.59 -0.85 6.74
C LEU A 120 -3.11 -0.03 5.54
N ALA A 121 -2.59 1.17 5.36
CA ALA A 121 -2.87 2.00 4.21
C ALA A 121 -1.54 2.47 3.60
N VAL A 122 -1.38 2.34 2.29
CA VAL A 122 -0.13 2.72 1.62
C VAL A 122 -0.37 3.51 0.35
N ALA A 123 0.52 4.47 0.12
CA ALA A 123 0.52 5.31 -1.08
C ALA A 123 1.96 5.56 -1.55
N GLY A 124 2.11 5.99 -2.80
CA GLY A 124 3.41 6.33 -3.39
C GLY A 124 3.37 7.68 -4.08
N PHE A 125 4.43 8.47 -3.94
CA PHE A 125 4.64 9.70 -4.71
C PHE A 125 6.11 9.88 -5.11
N GLY A 126 6.34 10.85 -5.99
CA GLY A 126 7.67 11.30 -6.39
C GLY A 126 7.71 11.72 -7.85
N ALA A 127 8.86 12.24 -8.28
CA ALA A 127 9.08 12.69 -9.64
C ALA A 127 8.84 11.55 -10.64
N GLU A 128 7.99 11.78 -11.64
CA GLU A 128 7.60 10.83 -12.70
C GLU A 128 6.96 9.51 -12.20
N SER A 129 6.71 9.38 -10.91
CA SER A 129 6.28 8.12 -10.27
C SER A 129 4.98 7.58 -10.87
N ALA A 130 3.97 8.43 -11.08
CA ALA A 130 2.69 8.02 -11.65
C ALA A 130 2.80 7.56 -13.12
N ALA A 131 3.59 8.28 -13.93
CA ALA A 131 3.81 7.94 -15.33
C ALA A 131 4.57 6.61 -15.47
N ARG A 132 5.57 6.39 -14.61
CA ARG A 132 6.34 5.14 -14.58
C ARG A 132 5.47 3.96 -14.15
N ALA A 133 4.67 4.13 -13.08
CA ALA A 133 3.73 3.11 -12.63
C ALA A 133 2.74 2.69 -13.73
N ALA A 134 2.25 3.64 -14.54
CA ALA A 134 1.37 3.34 -15.67
C ALA A 134 2.04 2.48 -16.76
N SER A 135 3.37 2.55 -16.89
CA SER A 135 4.18 1.77 -17.84
C SER A 135 4.77 0.48 -17.25
N CYS A 136 4.50 0.17 -15.98
CA CYS A 136 5.01 -1.03 -15.34
C CYS A 136 4.41 -2.29 -15.98
N ASP A 137 5.26 -3.23 -16.39
CA ASP A 137 4.87 -4.53 -16.93
C ASP A 137 4.69 -5.55 -15.78
N PRO A 138 3.47 -6.02 -15.50
CA PRO A 138 3.21 -6.99 -14.44
C PRO A 138 4.03 -8.29 -14.58
N ALA A 139 4.33 -8.73 -15.80
CA ALA A 139 5.11 -9.94 -16.06
C ALA A 139 6.61 -9.77 -15.76
N ARG A 140 7.08 -8.52 -15.78
CA ARG A 140 8.48 -8.15 -15.54
C ARG A 140 8.58 -7.15 -14.38
N PHE A 141 7.70 -7.28 -13.40
CA PHE A 141 7.46 -6.29 -12.34
C PHE A 141 8.74 -5.68 -11.78
N PHE A 142 9.65 -6.49 -11.21
CA PHE A 142 10.87 -5.96 -10.62
C PHE A 142 11.80 -5.26 -11.61
N ALA A 143 11.76 -5.60 -12.90
CA ALA A 143 12.58 -4.93 -13.91
C ALA A 143 11.98 -3.60 -14.40
N THR A 144 10.67 -3.38 -14.23
CA THR A 144 9.96 -2.22 -14.80
C THR A 144 9.27 -1.33 -13.76
N ALA A 145 9.11 -1.81 -12.54
CA ALA A 145 8.56 -1.04 -11.43
C ALA A 145 9.54 0.04 -10.96
N THR A 146 9.02 0.98 -10.18
CA THR A 146 9.79 1.91 -9.37
C THR A 146 9.87 1.40 -7.92
N PRO A 147 10.85 1.84 -7.10
CA PRO A 147 11.05 1.35 -5.74
C PRO A 147 9.84 1.53 -4.82
N GLU A 148 9.13 2.66 -4.89
CA GLU A 148 7.89 2.92 -4.16
C GLU A 148 6.75 2.00 -4.59
N THR A 149 6.64 1.69 -5.89
CA THR A 149 5.70 0.68 -6.38
C THR A 149 6.05 -0.71 -5.84
N ALA A 150 7.35 -1.05 -5.81
CA ALA A 150 7.82 -2.31 -5.27
C ALA A 150 7.67 -2.39 -3.74
N ALA A 151 7.82 -1.29 -3.01
CA ALA A 151 7.56 -1.21 -1.58
C ALA A 151 6.07 -1.41 -1.27
N ILE A 152 5.16 -0.82 -2.06
CA ILE A 152 3.72 -1.08 -1.94
C ILE A 152 3.43 -2.58 -2.19
N PHE A 153 4.05 -3.20 -3.20
CA PHE A 153 3.95 -4.63 -3.44
C PHE A 153 4.40 -5.46 -2.23
N GLY A 154 5.52 -5.10 -1.61
CA GLY A 154 6.00 -5.68 -0.36
C GLY A 154 5.01 -5.54 0.80
N ALA A 155 4.43 -4.35 0.96
CA ALA A 155 3.43 -4.07 1.99
C ALA A 155 2.17 -4.95 1.80
N ILE A 156 1.73 -5.17 0.56
CA ILE A 156 0.60 -6.07 0.27
C ILE A 156 0.94 -7.50 0.69
N ILE A 157 2.15 -7.99 0.39
CA ILE A 157 2.58 -9.34 0.78
C ILE A 157 2.57 -9.50 2.30
N ALA A 158 3.10 -8.52 3.03
CA ALA A 158 3.14 -8.57 4.48
C ALA A 158 1.73 -8.50 5.09
N ALA A 159 0.87 -7.63 4.58
CA ALA A 159 -0.54 -7.55 4.99
C ALA A 159 -1.26 -8.88 4.76
N ALA A 160 -1.13 -9.48 3.58
CA ALA A 160 -1.72 -10.78 3.28
C ALA A 160 -1.18 -11.90 4.19
N ARG A 161 0.14 -11.91 4.46
CA ARG A 161 0.76 -12.87 5.39
C ARG A 161 0.25 -12.71 6.81
N ALA A 162 -0.01 -11.48 7.24
CA ALA A 162 -0.50 -11.16 8.57
C ALA A 162 -2.04 -11.25 8.69
N GLY A 163 -2.75 -11.46 7.57
CA GLY A 163 -4.21 -11.42 7.53
C GLY A 163 -4.78 -10.04 7.87
N ILE A 164 -4.09 -8.97 7.46
CA ILE A 164 -4.46 -7.58 7.71
C ILE A 164 -5.06 -6.99 6.43
N PRO A 165 -6.20 -6.28 6.48
CA PRO A 165 -6.68 -5.53 5.33
C PRO A 165 -5.69 -4.43 4.96
N ILE A 166 -5.41 -4.26 3.67
CA ILE A 166 -4.54 -3.22 3.14
C ILE A 166 -5.28 -2.33 2.14
N ILE A 167 -5.24 -1.03 2.38
CA ILE A 167 -5.63 -0.02 1.41
C ILE A 167 -4.40 0.40 0.60
N VAL A 168 -4.54 0.43 -0.72
CA VAL A 168 -3.49 0.86 -1.64
C VAL A 168 -4.03 1.99 -2.49
N GLU A 169 -3.26 3.07 -2.62
CA GLU A 169 -3.69 4.25 -3.38
C GLU A 169 -2.92 4.43 -4.70
N GLY A 170 -3.63 4.93 -5.70
CA GLY A 170 -3.03 5.55 -6.88
C GLY A 170 -2.46 4.57 -7.90
N ALA A 171 -1.75 5.12 -8.88
CA ALA A 171 -1.22 4.38 -10.01
C ALA A 171 -0.19 3.31 -9.58
N GLN A 172 0.60 3.61 -8.56
CA GLN A 172 1.62 2.73 -7.97
C GLN A 172 0.95 1.55 -7.27
N GLY A 173 -0.06 1.82 -6.44
CA GLY A 173 -0.88 0.78 -5.82
C GLY A 173 -1.52 -0.13 -6.86
N ARG A 174 -2.13 0.44 -7.90
CA ARG A 174 -2.71 -0.31 -9.01
C ARG A 174 -1.66 -1.19 -9.72
N ALA A 175 -0.48 -0.65 -10.04
CA ALA A 175 0.58 -1.40 -10.70
C ALA A 175 1.06 -2.59 -9.84
N ALA A 176 1.24 -2.40 -8.54
CA ALA A 176 1.59 -3.46 -7.59
C ALA A 176 0.51 -4.54 -7.53
N VAL A 177 -0.77 -4.16 -7.46
CA VAL A 177 -1.89 -5.12 -7.42
C VAL A 177 -1.99 -5.92 -8.72
N ARG A 178 -1.81 -5.29 -9.89
CA ARG A 178 -1.80 -6.00 -11.18
C ARG A 178 -0.70 -7.05 -11.25
N ALA A 179 0.51 -6.71 -10.79
CA ALA A 179 1.61 -7.66 -10.70
C ALA A 179 1.31 -8.82 -9.75
N LEU A 180 0.81 -8.51 -8.54
CA LEU A 180 0.46 -9.53 -7.56
C LEU A 180 -0.60 -10.48 -8.08
N ARG A 181 -1.62 -9.99 -8.80
CA ARG A 181 -2.67 -10.83 -9.37
C ARG A 181 -2.18 -11.78 -10.45
N GLN A 182 -1.16 -11.38 -11.21
CA GLN A 182 -0.57 -12.27 -12.21
C GLN A 182 0.19 -13.42 -11.55
N ILE A 183 0.88 -13.14 -10.44
CA ILE A 183 1.64 -14.15 -9.69
C ILE A 183 0.70 -15.01 -8.84
N ARG A 184 -0.28 -14.37 -8.19
CA ARG A 184 -1.09 -14.97 -7.13
C ARG A 184 -2.49 -14.33 -7.02
N PRO A 185 -3.45 -14.78 -7.86
CA PRO A 185 -4.77 -14.15 -7.97
C PRO A 185 -5.60 -14.10 -6.67
N ASP A 186 -5.38 -15.03 -5.75
CA ASP A 186 -6.14 -15.17 -4.50
C ASP A 186 -5.79 -14.11 -3.43
N THR A 187 -4.63 -13.45 -3.57
CA THR A 187 -4.12 -12.50 -2.56
C THR A 187 -4.78 -11.13 -2.65
N ALA A 188 -5.41 -10.82 -3.79
CA ALA A 188 -6.08 -9.54 -4.02
C ALA A 188 -7.25 -9.26 -3.06
N ARG A 189 -7.76 -10.27 -2.34
CA ARG A 189 -8.89 -10.12 -1.40
C ARG A 189 -8.61 -9.25 -0.18
N HIS A 190 -7.34 -9.15 0.22
CA HIS A 190 -6.93 -8.28 1.32
C HIS A 190 -6.76 -6.82 0.86
N VAL A 191 -6.87 -6.56 -0.44
CA VAL A 191 -6.46 -5.30 -1.05
C VAL A 191 -7.67 -4.45 -1.44
N PHE A 192 -7.70 -3.24 -0.92
CA PHE A 192 -8.69 -2.21 -1.21
C PHE A 192 -7.99 -1.09 -1.98
N LEU A 193 -8.31 -0.93 -3.26
CA LEU A 193 -7.67 0.05 -4.14
C LEU A 193 -8.50 1.34 -4.14
N CYS A 194 -7.86 2.50 -4.06
CA CYS A 194 -8.51 3.80 -4.15
C CYS A 194 -7.67 4.80 -4.95
N GLY A 195 -8.27 5.93 -5.33
CA GLY A 195 -7.55 6.98 -6.07
C GLY A 195 -7.16 6.56 -7.50
N VAL A 196 -7.96 5.69 -8.13
CA VAL A 196 -7.81 5.26 -9.53
C VAL A 196 -9.18 5.10 -10.17
N ASP A 197 -9.23 5.14 -11.51
CA ASP A 197 -10.48 4.93 -12.27
C ASP A 197 -11.10 3.54 -12.02
N ALA A 198 -12.43 3.46 -12.03
CA ALA A 198 -13.23 2.35 -11.50
C ALA A 198 -13.16 0.99 -12.24
N ASP A 199 -12.35 0.85 -13.30
CA ASP A 199 -12.43 -0.29 -14.23
C ASP A 199 -11.50 -1.49 -13.90
N GLU A 200 -11.04 -1.63 -12.64
CA GLU A 200 -10.11 -2.69 -12.24
C GLU A 200 -10.83 -3.97 -11.75
N ALA A 201 -11.13 -4.90 -12.66
CA ALA A 201 -11.86 -6.14 -12.34
C ALA A 201 -11.18 -6.95 -11.21
N GLY A 202 -11.89 -7.35 -10.15
CA GLY A 202 -11.36 -8.24 -9.11
C GLY A 202 -10.57 -7.56 -7.98
N VAL A 203 -10.63 -6.23 -7.90
CA VAL A 203 -10.14 -5.42 -6.79
C VAL A 203 -11.29 -4.52 -6.33
N HIS A 204 -11.37 -4.26 -5.03
CA HIS A 204 -12.37 -3.33 -4.52
C HIS A 204 -11.91 -1.89 -4.75
N VAL A 205 -12.58 -1.15 -5.65
CA VAL A 205 -12.24 0.25 -5.98
C VAL A 205 -13.15 1.22 -5.24
N PHE A 206 -12.58 2.20 -4.53
CA PHE A 206 -13.32 3.25 -3.83
C PHE A 206 -13.02 4.65 -4.40
N GLY A 207 -14.06 5.29 -4.97
CA GLY A 207 -14.18 6.74 -5.22
C GLY A 207 -13.38 7.34 -6.39
N GLU A 208 -14.04 8.20 -7.18
CA GLU A 208 -13.44 9.05 -8.22
C GLU A 208 -13.08 10.45 -7.68
N ASN A 209 -11.86 10.92 -7.95
CA ASN A 209 -11.42 12.32 -8.04
C ASN A 209 -11.92 13.34 -6.98
N GLU A 210 -11.75 13.05 -5.69
CA GLU A 210 -11.52 14.13 -4.72
C GLU A 210 -10.07 14.64 -4.86
N PRO A 211 -9.76 15.90 -4.50
CA PRO A 211 -8.48 16.55 -4.82
C PRO A 211 -7.27 15.65 -4.54
N ASN A 212 -6.46 15.55 -5.59
CA ASN A 212 -5.44 14.57 -5.95
C ASN A 212 -4.20 14.59 -5.03
N GLU A 213 -4.40 14.59 -3.71
CA GLU A 213 -3.32 14.54 -2.73
C GLU A 213 -3.01 13.09 -2.37
N THR A 214 -1.80 12.64 -2.71
CA THR A 214 -1.34 11.28 -2.39
C THR A 214 -1.58 10.95 -0.91
N GLY A 215 -2.11 9.77 -0.65
CA GLY A 215 -2.41 9.26 0.69
C GLY A 215 -3.75 9.74 1.27
N TYR A 216 -4.36 10.80 0.74
CA TYR A 216 -5.61 11.33 1.28
C TYR A 216 -6.77 10.34 1.13
N ALA A 217 -6.94 9.77 -0.07
CA ALA A 217 -8.00 8.80 -0.33
C ALA A 217 -7.85 7.55 0.55
N ALA A 218 -6.62 7.08 0.74
CA ALA A 218 -6.31 5.96 1.61
C ALA A 218 -6.66 6.24 3.08
N VAL A 219 -6.31 7.42 3.59
CA VAL A 219 -6.65 7.82 4.98
C VAL A 219 -8.17 7.96 5.16
N MET A 220 -8.87 8.51 4.17
CA MET A 220 -10.32 8.65 4.21
C MET A 220 -11.03 7.29 4.20
N LEU A 221 -10.61 6.38 3.31
CA LEU A 221 -11.14 5.01 3.29
C LEU A 221 -10.84 4.28 4.60
N ALA A 222 -9.63 4.42 5.13
CA ALA A 222 -9.27 3.84 6.41
C ALA A 222 -10.16 4.35 7.55
N SER A 223 -10.49 5.64 7.52
CA SER A 223 -11.43 6.26 8.48
C SER A 223 -12.84 5.69 8.39
N VAL A 224 -13.34 5.46 7.17
CA VAL A 224 -14.65 4.82 6.96
C VAL A 224 -14.65 3.41 7.51
N LEU A 225 -13.66 2.59 7.15
CA LEU A 225 -13.58 1.19 7.62
C LEU A 225 -13.47 1.12 9.14
N GLN A 226 -12.60 1.93 9.75
CA GLN A 226 -12.45 1.96 11.21
C GLN A 226 -13.72 2.43 11.92
N GLY A 227 -14.43 3.41 11.35
CA GLY A 227 -15.71 3.89 11.87
C GLY A 227 -16.83 2.85 11.78
N GLU A 228 -16.89 2.07 10.71
CA GLU A 228 -17.83 0.94 10.57
C GLU A 228 -17.49 -0.18 11.56
N HIS A 229 -16.21 -0.54 11.71
CA HIS A 229 -15.77 -1.58 12.64
C HIS A 229 -16.12 -1.23 14.10
N ARG A 230 -15.87 0.01 14.53
CA ARG A 230 -16.24 0.49 15.87
C ARG A 230 -17.76 0.43 16.10
N ARG A 231 -18.57 0.80 15.10
CA ARG A 231 -20.04 0.71 15.18
C ARG A 231 -20.53 -0.73 15.31
N ARG A 232 -19.94 -1.67 14.56
CA ARG A 232 -20.27 -3.10 14.66
C ARG A 232 -19.95 -3.65 16.05
N LYS A 233 -18.76 -3.35 16.59
CA LYS A 233 -18.37 -3.79 17.94
C LYS A 233 -19.26 -3.24 19.04
N ALA A 234 -19.77 -2.01 18.90
CA ALA A 234 -20.67 -1.40 19.88
C ALA A 234 -22.10 -1.97 19.86
N ALA A 235 -22.47 -2.72 18.82
CA ALA A 235 -23.81 -3.30 18.66
C ALA A 235 -23.94 -4.73 19.20
N VAL A 236 -22.83 -5.37 19.58
CA VAL A 236 -22.74 -6.72 20.16
C VAL A 236 -22.65 -6.63 21.68
#